data_AF-A0A843RXQ5-F1
#
_entry.id   AF-A0A843RXQ5-F1
#
_cell.length_a   1.000
_cell.length_b   1.000
_cell.length_c   1.000
_cell.angle_alpha   90.00
_cell.angle_beta   90.00
_cell.angle_gamma   90.00
#
_symmetry.space_group_name_H-M   'P 1'
#
loop_
_entity.id
_entity.type
_entity.pdbx_description
1 polymer ?
#
loop_
_entity_poly.entity_id
_entity_poly.type
_entity_poly.pdbx_seq_one_letter_code
_entity_poly.pdbx_strand_id
1 'polypeptide(L)'
;MGMFDNVVVLDETLRCPHGHRVEGFQTKSFDDPSMNTYLFEGPRVSRVVRGRFADPGETAATHWQLDGKEAVFQRRHGVEPILPPREIVFYTSCGECTPVLIRCDRARAWGDLVDERQLWVEFRATFGPGEPRRIERTSGTRDDLVTELREEGLRVLRDREPLAIAHHEIRAARDEAPSRRRRRRC
;
A
#
# COMPACT_ATOMS: atom_id res chain seq x y z
N MET A 1 5.19 2.79 -16.67
CA MET A 1 4.46 2.25 -15.51
C MET A 1 3.08 1.84 -15.99
N GLY A 2 2.76 0.54 -15.94
CA GLY A 2 1.44 0.04 -16.37
C GLY A 2 0.36 0.33 -15.35
N MET A 3 -0.87 0.46 -15.82
CA MET A 3 -2.05 0.66 -14.98
C MET A 3 -2.25 -0.55 -14.05
N PHE A 4 -2.69 -0.32 -12.82
CA PHE A 4 -3.00 -1.35 -11.83
C PHE A 4 -4.36 -1.03 -11.21
N ASP A 5 -5.07 -2.05 -10.80
CA ASP A 5 -6.31 -1.91 -10.02
C ASP A 5 -6.01 -1.94 -8.52
N ASN A 6 -6.93 -1.43 -7.72
CA ASN A 6 -6.85 -1.41 -6.27
C ASN A 6 -7.73 -2.51 -5.66
N VAL A 7 -7.27 -3.12 -4.59
CA VAL A 7 -8.00 -4.14 -3.82
C VAL A 7 -8.06 -3.72 -2.36
N VAL A 8 -9.25 -3.84 -1.77
CA VAL A 8 -9.51 -3.60 -0.36
C VAL A 8 -10.14 -4.86 0.23
N VAL A 9 -9.52 -5.42 1.27
CA VAL A 9 -10.04 -6.57 2.01
C VAL A 9 -10.73 -6.06 3.27
N LEU A 10 -12.03 -6.35 3.41
CA LEU A 10 -12.89 -5.75 4.44
C LEU A 10 -13.08 -6.65 5.66
N ASP A 11 -13.03 -7.96 5.46
CA ASP A 11 -13.39 -8.97 6.44
C ASP A 11 -12.19 -9.58 7.18
N GLU A 12 -10.98 -9.21 6.77
CA GLU A 12 -9.75 -9.77 7.29
C GLU A 12 -8.66 -8.71 7.39
N THR A 13 -7.87 -8.77 8.47
CA THR A 13 -6.69 -7.91 8.63
C THR A 13 -5.46 -8.65 8.14
N LEU A 14 -4.97 -8.27 6.96
CA LEU A 14 -3.74 -8.84 6.39
C LEU A 14 -2.49 -8.23 7.01
N ARG A 15 -1.44 -9.05 7.12
CA ARG A 15 -0.19 -8.70 7.80
C ARG A 15 1.05 -9.04 6.98
N CYS A 16 2.05 -8.16 7.04
CA CYS A 16 3.36 -8.42 6.46
C CYS A 16 4.10 -9.55 7.22
N PRO A 17 5.28 -10.01 6.73
CA PRO A 17 6.08 -11.03 7.42
C PRO A 17 6.44 -10.72 8.87
N HIS A 18 6.55 -9.43 9.24
CA HIS A 18 6.83 -9.00 10.61
C HIS A 18 5.58 -8.74 11.45
N GLY A 19 4.38 -9.00 10.92
CA GLY A 19 3.13 -8.85 11.67
C GLY A 19 2.49 -7.46 11.62
N HIS A 20 3.08 -6.47 10.94
CA HIS A 20 2.45 -5.16 10.75
C HIS A 20 1.21 -5.26 9.88
N ARG A 21 0.20 -4.43 10.17
CA ARG A 21 -1.02 -4.35 9.37
C ARG A 21 -0.68 -3.70 8.03
N VAL A 22 -1.23 -4.27 6.96
CA VAL A 22 -1.14 -3.69 5.62
C VAL A 22 -2.54 -3.45 5.07
N GLU A 23 -2.73 -2.29 4.46
CA GLU A 23 -4.01 -1.84 3.90
C GLU A 23 -3.77 -1.32 2.48
N GLY A 24 -4.80 -1.42 1.63
CA GLY A 24 -4.73 -0.91 0.27
C GLY A 24 -3.74 -1.69 -0.59
N PHE A 25 -4.27 -2.58 -1.42
CA PHE A 25 -3.47 -3.43 -2.28
C PHE A 25 -3.65 -3.03 -3.73
N GLN A 26 -2.68 -3.42 -4.55
CA GLN A 26 -2.72 -3.27 -5.99
C GLN A 26 -2.75 -4.65 -6.65
N THR A 27 -3.37 -4.76 -7.81
CA THR A 27 -3.42 -6.00 -8.59
C THR A 27 -3.42 -5.72 -10.09
N LYS A 28 -3.02 -6.74 -10.85
CA LYS A 28 -3.16 -6.81 -12.31
C LYS A 28 -3.83 -8.11 -12.77
N SER A 29 -4.46 -8.84 -11.84
CA SER A 29 -5.05 -10.15 -12.13
C SER A 29 -6.45 -10.09 -12.77
N PHE A 30 -7.06 -8.92 -12.86
CA PHE A 30 -8.34 -8.73 -13.53
C PHE A 30 -8.16 -8.37 -15.01
N ASP A 31 -9.16 -8.72 -15.82
CA ASP A 31 -9.19 -8.38 -17.23
C ASP A 31 -9.27 -6.84 -17.38
N ASP A 32 -8.39 -6.28 -18.23
CA ASP A 32 -8.28 -4.84 -18.53
C ASP A 32 -8.06 -3.93 -17.30
N PRO A 33 -6.84 -3.94 -16.70
CA PRO A 33 -6.53 -3.13 -15.52
C PRO A 33 -6.70 -1.64 -15.84
N SER A 34 -7.67 -1.03 -15.15
CA SER A 34 -8.16 0.31 -15.49
C SER A 34 -8.17 1.28 -14.30
N MET A 35 -7.43 1.00 -13.21
CA MET A 35 -7.46 1.68 -11.90
C MET A 35 -8.78 1.51 -11.14
N ASN A 36 -9.47 0.40 -11.36
CA ASN A 36 -10.69 0.06 -10.62
C ASN A 36 -10.37 -0.17 -9.14
N THR A 37 -11.41 -0.22 -8.32
CA THR A 37 -11.29 -0.63 -6.92
C THR A 37 -12.19 -1.82 -6.69
N TYR A 38 -11.64 -2.91 -6.15
CA TYR A 38 -12.37 -4.10 -5.80
C TYR A 38 -12.42 -4.28 -4.29
N LEU A 39 -13.58 -4.66 -3.78
CA LEU A 39 -13.86 -4.91 -2.38
C LEU A 39 -14.03 -6.40 -2.16
N PHE A 40 -13.30 -6.94 -1.19
CA PHE A 40 -13.26 -8.35 -0.86
C PHE A 40 -13.90 -8.54 0.52
N GLU A 41 -14.96 -9.35 0.58
CA GLU A 41 -15.68 -9.69 1.81
C GLU A 41 -16.07 -11.18 1.76
N GLY A 42 -15.32 -12.02 2.48
CA GLY A 42 -15.39 -13.47 2.40
C GLY A 42 -15.15 -13.96 0.96
N PRO A 43 -16.01 -14.84 0.42
CA PRO A 43 -15.92 -15.28 -0.97
C PRO A 43 -16.45 -14.24 -1.97
N ARG A 44 -17.03 -13.12 -1.51
CA ARG A 44 -17.66 -12.12 -2.38
C ARG A 44 -16.63 -11.10 -2.83
N VAL A 45 -16.65 -10.81 -4.13
CA VAL A 45 -15.88 -9.73 -4.72
C VAL A 45 -16.85 -8.75 -5.39
N SER A 46 -16.72 -7.49 -5.06
CA SER A 46 -17.49 -6.41 -5.68
C SER A 46 -16.56 -5.38 -6.30
N ARG A 47 -16.95 -4.82 -7.44
CA ARG A 47 -16.26 -3.67 -8.03
C ARG A 47 -16.94 -2.38 -7.56
N VAL A 48 -16.16 -1.40 -7.16
CA VAL A 48 -16.65 -0.04 -6.90
C VAL A 48 -17.01 0.59 -8.23
N VAL A 49 -18.29 0.95 -8.39
CA VAL A 49 -18.76 1.63 -9.58
C VAL A 49 -18.14 3.02 -9.59
N ARG A 50 -17.38 3.30 -10.64
CA ARG A 50 -16.93 4.66 -10.91
C ARG A 50 -18.15 5.48 -11.27
N GLY A 51 -18.51 6.40 -10.39
CA GLY A 51 -19.45 7.44 -10.78
C GLY A 51 -18.88 8.12 -12.03
N ARG A 52 -19.64 8.09 -13.14
CA ARG A 52 -19.47 9.11 -14.17
C ARG A 52 -19.53 10.44 -13.44
N PHE A 53 -18.66 11.39 -13.81
CA PHE A 53 -18.70 12.76 -13.29
C PHE A 53 -20.14 13.16 -12.99
N ALA A 54 -20.42 13.37 -11.70
CA ALA A 54 -21.73 13.30 -11.08
C ALA A 54 -22.88 13.59 -12.06
N ASP A 55 -23.69 12.59 -12.35
CA ASP A 55 -25.03 12.87 -12.83
C ASP A 55 -25.70 13.67 -11.70
N PRO A 56 -26.23 14.89 -11.93
CA PRO A 56 -26.74 15.76 -10.86
C PRO A 56 -27.84 15.14 -10.00
N GLY A 57 -28.41 14.00 -10.40
CA GLY A 57 -29.40 13.22 -9.67
C GLY A 57 -28.86 12.00 -8.89
N GLU A 58 -27.65 11.51 -9.19
CA GLU A 58 -26.98 10.44 -8.44
C GLU A 58 -25.82 11.04 -7.64
N THR A 59 -26.17 11.86 -6.65
CA THR A 59 -25.25 12.19 -5.58
C THR A 59 -24.84 10.89 -4.88
N ALA A 60 -23.65 10.39 -5.21
CA ALA A 60 -22.80 9.79 -4.18
C ALA A 60 -22.85 10.77 -3.00
N ALA A 61 -23.62 10.42 -1.96
CA ALA A 61 -23.97 11.36 -0.89
C ALA A 61 -22.69 11.74 -0.14
N THR A 62 -22.00 12.78 -0.60
CA THR A 62 -20.80 13.31 0.03
C THR A 62 -21.23 14.35 1.02
N HIS A 63 -20.90 14.14 2.29
CA HIS A 63 -21.19 15.12 3.31
C HIS A 63 -20.04 15.18 4.31
N TRP A 64 -19.84 16.39 4.83
CA TRP A 64 -18.96 16.63 5.96
C TRP A 64 -19.74 16.40 7.23
N GLN A 65 -19.14 15.64 8.15
CA GLN A 65 -19.63 15.51 9.51
C GLN A 65 -18.52 15.92 10.48
N LEU A 66 -18.91 16.44 11.64
CA LEU A 66 -17.99 16.69 12.74
C LEU A 66 -18.04 15.50 13.70
N ASP A 67 -16.90 14.86 13.91
CA ASP A 67 -16.70 13.84 14.94
C ASP A 67 -15.79 14.40 16.02
N GLY A 68 -16.40 14.91 17.10
CA GLY A 68 -15.70 15.67 18.14
C GLY A 68 -15.02 16.92 17.58
N LYS A 69 -13.69 16.90 17.48
CA LYS A 69 -12.85 17.99 16.94
C LYS A 69 -12.36 17.72 15.52
N GLU A 70 -12.77 16.61 14.91
CA GLU A 70 -12.31 16.18 13.59
C GLU A 70 -13.42 16.41 12.56
N ALA A 71 -13.02 16.92 11.39
CA ALA A 71 -13.91 17.01 10.24
C ALA A 71 -13.72 15.74 9.39
N VAL A 72 -14.77 14.92 9.31
CA VAL A 72 -14.77 13.67 8.55
C VAL A 72 -15.53 13.88 7.24
N PHE A 73 -14.86 13.61 6.13
CA PHE A 73 -15.48 13.58 4.81
C PHE A 73 -15.96 12.17 4.51
N GLN A 74 -17.27 11.98 4.44
CA GLN A 74 -17.85 10.69 4.07
C GLN A 74 -18.30 10.69 2.62
N ARG A 75 -18.05 9.58 1.92
CA ARG A 75 -18.52 9.34 0.56
C ARG A 75 -19.14 7.95 0.46
N ARG A 76 -20.35 7.89 -0.09
CA ARG A 76 -20.98 6.63 -0.49
C ARG A 76 -20.61 6.28 -1.93
N HIS A 77 -20.38 5.00 -2.19
CA HIS A 77 -20.06 4.49 -3.52
C HIS A 77 -21.06 3.41 -3.91
N GLY A 78 -21.46 3.39 -5.18
CA GLY A 78 -22.12 2.22 -5.75
C GLY A 78 -21.14 1.05 -5.81
N VAL A 79 -21.64 -0.16 -5.56
CA VAL A 79 -20.87 -1.40 -5.65
C VAL A 79 -21.65 -2.40 -6.49
N GLU A 80 -20.96 -3.11 -7.38
CA GLU A 80 -21.55 -4.17 -8.18
C GLU A 80 -20.84 -5.50 -7.88
N PRO A 81 -21.57 -6.59 -7.59
CA PRO A 81 -20.97 -7.91 -7.47
C PRO A 81 -20.34 -8.34 -8.79
N ILE A 82 -19.14 -8.92 -8.72
CA ILE A 82 -18.47 -9.52 -9.87
C ILE A 82 -18.09 -10.96 -9.59
N LEU A 83 -17.91 -11.74 -10.65
CA LEU A 83 -17.27 -13.04 -10.54
C LEU A 83 -15.75 -12.83 -10.59
N PRO A 84 -15.00 -13.13 -9.52
CA PRO A 84 -13.55 -13.03 -9.58
C PRO A 84 -12.95 -14.15 -10.45
N PRO A 85 -11.76 -13.94 -11.03
CA PRO A 85 -10.97 -15.04 -11.56
C PRO A 85 -10.63 -16.06 -10.46
N ARG A 86 -10.24 -17.27 -10.85
CA ARG A 86 -9.91 -18.36 -9.92
C ARG A 86 -8.78 -17.99 -8.95
N GLU A 87 -7.84 -17.17 -9.41
CA GLU A 87 -6.72 -16.70 -8.64
C GLU A 87 -6.53 -15.19 -8.85
N ILE A 88 -6.26 -14.47 -7.76
CA ILE A 88 -5.89 -13.06 -7.77
C ILE A 88 -4.60 -12.90 -6.97
N VAL A 89 -3.60 -12.31 -7.59
CA VAL A 89 -2.38 -11.86 -6.90
C VAL A 89 -2.49 -10.38 -6.66
N PHE A 90 -2.29 -9.97 -5.41
CA PHE A 90 -2.33 -8.57 -5.02
C PHE A 90 -1.22 -8.25 -4.04
N TYR A 91 -0.76 -7.01 -4.09
CA TYR A 91 0.50 -6.63 -3.47
C TYR A 91 0.46 -5.20 -2.94
N THR A 92 1.38 -4.89 -2.04
CA THR A 92 1.62 -3.55 -1.51
C THR A 92 3.02 -3.49 -0.89
N SER A 93 3.42 -2.33 -0.39
CA SER A 93 4.61 -2.20 0.46
C SER A 93 4.22 -2.00 1.92
N CYS A 94 5.00 -2.57 2.84
CA CYS A 94 4.76 -2.37 4.27
C CYS A 94 5.43 -1.07 4.75
N GLY A 95 4.65 -0.02 5.00
CA GLY A 95 5.16 1.28 5.46
C GLY A 95 5.79 1.30 6.86
N GLU A 96 5.47 0.31 7.70
CA GLU A 96 6.02 0.17 9.06
C GLU A 96 7.34 -0.61 9.11
N CYS A 97 7.64 -1.43 8.08
CA CYS A 97 8.87 -2.21 8.09
C CYS A 97 10.06 -1.28 7.87
N THR A 98 11.15 -1.52 8.62
CA THR A 98 12.42 -0.84 8.35
C THR A 98 12.86 -1.17 6.92
N PRO A 99 13.04 -0.16 6.05
CA PRO A 99 13.46 -0.41 4.67
C PRO A 99 14.86 -1.01 4.62
N VAL A 100 15.18 -1.62 3.49
CA VAL A 100 16.55 -1.98 3.14
C VAL A 100 17.21 -0.75 2.52
N LEU A 101 18.36 -0.37 3.05
CA LEU A 101 19.08 0.82 2.59
C LEU A 101 20.15 0.44 1.57
N ILE A 102 20.17 1.14 0.43
CA ILE A 102 21.14 0.92 -0.64
C ILE A 102 21.99 2.16 -0.80
N ARG A 103 23.32 2.00 -0.82
CA ARG A 103 24.21 3.10 -1.20
C ARG A 103 24.17 3.30 -2.70
N CYS A 104 23.92 4.53 -3.10
CA CYS A 104 24.02 5.01 -4.47
C CYS A 104 25.32 5.82 -4.64
N ASP A 105 26.00 5.63 -5.78
CA ASP A 105 27.22 6.38 -6.12
C ASP A 105 26.92 7.73 -6.79
N ARG A 106 25.65 7.99 -7.11
CA ARG A 106 25.17 9.28 -7.59
C ARG A 106 24.16 9.81 -6.58
N ALA A 107 24.31 11.09 -6.24
CA ALA A 107 23.37 11.79 -5.38
C ALA A 107 21.96 11.69 -5.95
N ARG A 108 21.01 11.24 -5.11
CA ARG A 108 19.58 11.24 -5.39
C ARG A 108 19.00 12.63 -5.08
N ALA A 109 17.67 12.75 -5.19
CA ALA A 109 16.97 13.96 -4.77
C ALA A 109 17.42 14.37 -3.36
N TRP A 110 17.61 15.68 -3.16
CA TRP A 110 18.08 16.24 -1.88
C TRP A 110 19.51 15.85 -1.45
N GLY A 111 20.33 15.36 -2.38
CA GLY A 111 21.75 15.08 -2.11
C GLY A 111 21.99 13.78 -1.35
N ASP A 112 20.97 12.94 -1.18
CA ASP A 112 21.09 11.68 -0.46
C ASP A 112 21.90 10.65 -1.26
N LEU A 113 22.78 9.93 -0.57
CA LEU A 113 23.53 8.80 -1.12
C LEU A 113 22.88 7.46 -0.75
N VAL A 114 21.72 7.50 -0.09
CA VAL A 114 20.94 6.33 0.31
C VAL A 114 19.63 6.28 -0.49
N ASP A 115 19.30 5.09 -0.97
CA ASP A 115 18.00 4.75 -1.56
C ASP A 115 17.29 3.75 -0.64
N GLU A 116 16.03 4.02 -0.31
CA GLU A 116 15.22 3.15 0.54
C GLU A 116 14.43 2.16 -0.31
N ARG A 117 14.61 0.87 -0.06
CA ARG A 117 13.75 -0.19 -0.63
C ARG A 117 12.82 -0.72 0.45
N GLN A 118 11.54 -0.46 0.25
CA GLN A 118 10.49 -0.94 1.12
C GLN A 118 10.30 -2.45 0.93
N LEU A 119 9.94 -3.14 2.02
CA LEU A 119 9.58 -4.56 1.94
C LEU A 119 8.29 -4.70 1.14
N TRP A 120 8.38 -5.42 0.02
CA TRP A 120 7.23 -5.78 -0.79
C TRP A 120 6.44 -6.92 -0.14
N VAL A 121 5.13 -6.78 -0.12
CA VAL A 121 4.20 -7.75 0.45
C VAL A 121 3.24 -8.18 -0.64
N GLU A 122 3.11 -9.48 -0.82
CA GLU A 122 2.30 -10.09 -1.86
C GLU A 122 1.45 -11.20 -1.26
N PHE A 123 0.21 -11.26 -1.73
CA PHE A 123 -0.76 -12.26 -1.37
C PHE A 123 -1.39 -12.86 -2.61
N ARG A 124 -1.76 -14.13 -2.50
CA ARG A 124 -2.56 -14.86 -3.48
C ARG A 124 -3.90 -15.22 -2.84
N ALA A 125 -4.99 -14.74 -3.44
CA ALA A 125 -6.33 -15.21 -3.15
C ALA A 125 -6.75 -16.27 -4.17
N THR A 126 -7.27 -17.40 -3.69
CA THR A 126 -7.88 -18.45 -4.50
C THR A 126 -9.37 -18.58 -4.21
N PHE A 127 -10.16 -18.73 -5.26
CA PHE A 127 -11.63 -18.82 -5.22
C PHE A 127 -12.07 -20.19 -5.76
N GLY A 128 -12.58 -21.04 -4.88
CA GLY A 128 -13.12 -22.36 -5.22
C GLY A 128 -14.64 -22.34 -5.42
N PRO A 129 -15.21 -23.13 -6.34
CA PRO A 129 -16.66 -23.26 -6.47
C PRO A 129 -17.28 -23.82 -5.18
N GLY A 130 -18.08 -23.01 -4.48
CA GLY A 130 -18.72 -23.42 -3.23
C GLY A 130 -17.78 -23.50 -2.02
N GLU A 131 -16.51 -23.09 -2.16
CA GLU A 131 -15.54 -23.04 -1.07
C GLU A 131 -15.27 -21.59 -0.64
N PRO A 132 -14.96 -21.34 0.64
CA PRO A 132 -14.50 -20.03 1.09
C PRO A 132 -13.22 -19.60 0.35
N ARG A 133 -13.08 -18.28 0.13
CA ARG A 133 -11.83 -17.68 -0.36
C ARG A 133 -10.69 -18.05 0.59
N ARG A 134 -9.55 -18.47 0.05
CA ARG A 134 -8.30 -18.65 0.80
C ARG A 134 -7.30 -17.59 0.37
N ILE A 135 -6.72 -16.89 1.34
CA ILE A 135 -5.64 -15.92 1.11
C ILE A 135 -4.35 -16.47 1.71
N GLU A 136 -3.28 -16.46 0.93
CA GLU A 136 -1.95 -16.86 1.37
C GLU A 136 -0.94 -15.76 1.06
N ARG A 137 -0.02 -15.50 1.99
CA ARG A 137 1.11 -14.61 1.73
C ARG A 137 2.15 -15.35 0.90
N THR A 138 2.56 -14.76 -0.21
CA THR A 138 3.57 -15.32 -1.12
C THR A 138 4.89 -14.54 -1.07
N SER A 139 4.90 -13.32 -0.54
CA SER A 139 6.13 -12.52 -0.40
C SER A 139 7.09 -13.05 0.67
N GLY A 140 8.39 -12.91 0.38
CA GLY A 140 9.49 -13.17 1.31
C GLY A 140 9.66 -12.13 2.41
N THR A 141 10.74 -12.30 3.17
CA THR A 141 11.15 -11.48 4.32
C THR A 141 12.05 -10.31 3.91
N ARG A 142 12.40 -9.45 4.87
CA ARG A 142 13.41 -8.40 4.66
C ARG A 142 14.79 -8.99 4.34
N ASP A 143 15.14 -10.11 4.94
CA ASP A 143 16.44 -10.74 4.71
C ASP A 143 16.52 -11.36 3.30
N ASP A 144 15.40 -11.86 2.78
CA ASP A 144 15.29 -12.30 1.39
C ASP A 144 15.51 -11.12 0.43
N LEU A 145 14.87 -9.98 0.70
CA LEU A 145 15.08 -8.75 -0.07
C LEU A 145 16.54 -8.24 -0.01
N VAL A 146 17.18 -8.31 1.16
CA VAL A 146 18.61 -7.96 1.30
C VAL A 146 19.48 -8.86 0.42
N THR A 147 19.15 -10.15 0.35
CA THR A 147 19.89 -11.14 -0.44
C THR A 147 19.72 -10.86 -1.93
N GLU A 148 18.47 -10.69 -2.40
CA GLU A 148 18.14 -10.35 -3.79
C GLU A 148 18.87 -9.09 -4.26
N LEU A 149 18.79 -8.00 -3.50
CA LEU A 149 19.45 -6.73 -3.88
C LEU A 149 20.97 -6.85 -3.95
N ARG A 150 21.59 -7.72 -3.13
CA ARG A 150 23.04 -7.98 -3.21
C ARG A 150 23.39 -8.81 -4.44
N GLU A 151 22.55 -9.78 -4.80
CA GLU A 151 22.72 -10.59 -6.01
C GLU A 151 22.59 -9.73 -7.28
N GLU A 152 21.76 -8.69 -7.25
CA GLU A 152 21.71 -7.65 -8.30
C GLU A 152 22.97 -6.74 -8.35
N GLY A 153 23.93 -6.95 -7.45
CA GLY A 153 25.18 -6.18 -7.36
C GLY A 153 25.03 -4.83 -6.65
N LEU A 154 23.91 -4.59 -5.96
CA LEU A 154 23.69 -3.34 -5.25
C LEU A 154 24.40 -3.34 -3.89
N ARG A 155 24.95 -2.18 -3.51
CA ARG A 155 25.64 -2.01 -2.22
C ARG A 155 24.62 -1.80 -1.11
N VAL A 156 24.08 -2.90 -0.58
CA VAL A 156 23.18 -2.90 0.58
C VAL A 156 23.94 -2.54 1.86
N LEU A 157 23.51 -1.48 2.53
CA LEU A 157 24.05 -1.04 3.81
C LEU A 157 23.56 -1.95 4.94
N ARG A 158 24.46 -2.27 5.88
CA ARG A 158 24.08 -2.90 7.14
C ARG A 158 23.47 -1.85 8.08
N ASP A 159 22.51 -2.26 8.90
CA ASP A 159 21.78 -1.39 9.82
C ASP A 159 22.70 -0.62 10.81
N ARG A 160 23.89 -1.17 11.10
CA ARG A 160 24.88 -0.55 11.99
C ARG A 160 25.99 0.23 11.28
N GLU A 161 25.95 0.35 9.95
CA GLU A 161 26.91 1.20 9.25
C GLU A 161 26.65 2.68 9.59
N PRO A 162 27.71 3.52 9.72
CA PRO A 162 27.54 4.93 10.07
C PRO A 162 26.54 5.68 9.18
N LEU A 163 26.53 5.37 7.88
CA LEU A 163 25.62 5.99 6.92
C LEU A 163 24.15 5.56 7.13
N ALA A 164 23.91 4.29 7.50
CA ALA A 164 22.57 3.80 7.81
C ALA A 164 22.03 4.43 9.11
N ILE A 165 22.87 4.52 10.14
CA ILE A 165 22.53 5.17 11.41
C ILE A 165 22.16 6.64 11.16
N ALA A 166 23.02 7.39 10.46
CA ALA A 166 22.77 8.80 10.16
C ALA A 166 21.46 8.99 9.36
N HIS A 167 21.18 8.09 8.40
CA HIS A 167 19.93 8.13 7.63
C HIS A 167 18.69 7.97 8.52
N HIS A 168 18.71 6.98 9.42
CA HIS A 168 17.61 6.73 10.36
C HIS A 168 17.40 7.90 11.33
N GLU A 169 18.47 8.50 11.85
CA GLU A 169 18.39 9.68 12.73
C GLU A 169 17.78 10.89 12.01
N ILE A 170 18.18 11.15 10.76
CA ILE A 170 17.61 12.25 9.95
C ILE A 170 16.12 12.00 9.69
N ARG A 171 15.73 10.76 9.40
CA ARG A 171 14.32 10.40 9.19
C ARG A 171 13.50 10.59 10.46
N ALA A 172 13.96 10.07 11.60
CA ALA A 172 13.29 10.25 12.89
C ALA A 172 13.09 11.74 13.22
N ALA A 173 14.13 12.56 13.03
CA ALA A 173 14.03 14.01 13.24
C ALA A 173 13.03 14.71 12.31
N ARG A 174 12.81 14.20 11.09
CA ARG A 174 11.79 14.71 10.16
C ARG A 174 10.38 14.34 10.59
N ASP A 175 10.20 13.10 11.07
CA ASP A 175 8.90 12.59 11.51
C ASP A 175 8.46 13.25 12.83
N GLU A 176 9.40 13.58 13.71
CA GLU A 176 9.14 14.30 14.97
C GLU A 176 8.94 15.81 14.78
N ALA A 177 9.43 16.40 13.68
CA ALA A 177 9.32 17.82 13.46
C ALA A 177 7.84 18.22 13.24
N PRO A 178 7.23 19.01 14.14
CA PRO A 178 5.87 19.48 13.92
C PRO A 178 5.85 20.26 12.62
N SER A 179 4.94 19.88 11.71
CA SER A 179 4.80 20.52 10.40
C SER A 179 4.92 22.04 10.56
N ARG A 180 5.99 22.63 10.01
CA ARG A 180 6.31 24.06 10.16
C ARG A 180 5.31 25.01 9.49
N ARG A 181 4.10 24.53 9.14
CA ARG A 181 3.00 25.32 8.56
C ARG A 181 2.09 26.01 9.60
N ARG A 182 2.27 25.79 10.91
CA ARG A 182 1.41 26.39 11.96
C ARG A 182 1.91 27.69 12.61
N ARG A 183 2.90 28.39 12.03
CA ARG A 183 3.29 29.73 12.50
C ARG A 183 3.42 30.70 11.34
N ARG A 184 2.28 31.21 10.88
CA ARG A 184 2.08 32.58 10.38
C ARG A 184 0.61 32.76 9.98
N ARG A 185 -0.18 33.25 10.93
CA ARG A 185 -0.96 34.47 10.76
C ARG A 185 -1.54 34.87 12.12
N CYS A 186 -0.99 35.99 12.59
CA CYS A 186 -1.62 36.90 13.54
C CYS A 186 -2.94 37.40 12.99
#